data_AF-A0A963BWD6-F1
#
_entry.id   AF-A0A963BWD6-F1
#
_cell.length_a   1.000
_cell.length_b   1.000
_cell.length_c   1.000
_cell.angle_alpha   90.00
_cell.angle_beta   90.00
_cell.angle_gamma   90.00
#
_symmetry.space_group_name_H-M   'P 1'
#
loop_
_entity.id
_entity.type
_entity.pdbx_description
1 polymer ?
#
loop_
_entity_poly.entity_id
_entity_poly.type
_entity_poly.pdbx_seq_one_letter_code
_entity_poly.pdbx_strand_id
1 'polypeptide(L)'
;MRIVAECQDLGGGLIVSSLFAENCRGAVVRTVTDFLLEFVSELSLSDLASVEGMLSRESQLDGGDIPLFEMNGKTAWIRTQSGFPPALLVANEYAPDKSDVDAAPKEFDFGLVRASLSVWRSLREAELEFGREGVIGSRFEIVHEPDSC
;
A
#
# COMPACT_ATOMS: atom_id res chain seq x y z
N MET A 1 8.30 0.94 -11.91
CA MET A 1 7.08 1.61 -11.40
C MET A 1 7.48 2.60 -10.31
N ARG A 2 6.66 3.60 -10.01
CA ARG A 2 6.92 4.55 -8.92
C ARG A 2 5.75 4.55 -7.96
N ILE A 3 6.03 4.49 -6.66
CA ILE A 3 5.04 4.72 -5.60
C ILE A 3 5.21 6.15 -5.12
N VAL A 4 4.10 6.88 -5.03
CA VAL A 4 4.06 8.32 -4.77
C VAL A 4 3.07 8.60 -3.66
N ALA A 5 3.49 9.33 -2.64
CA ALA A 5 2.61 9.98 -1.69
C ALA A 5 2.77 11.50 -1.77
N GLU A 6 1.66 12.21 -1.81
CA GLU A 6 1.66 13.67 -1.89
C GLU A 6 0.50 14.28 -1.13
N CYS A 7 0.72 15.49 -0.62
CA CYS A 7 -0.28 16.29 0.06
C CYS A 7 -0.67 17.48 -0.82
N GLN A 8 -1.95 17.64 -1.10
CA GLN A 8 -2.49 18.64 -2.02
C GLN A 8 -3.56 19.49 -1.34
N ASP A 9 -3.64 20.76 -1.70
CA ASP A 9 -4.79 21.62 -1.41
C ASP A 9 -5.74 21.58 -2.61
N LEU A 10 -6.95 21.05 -2.40
CA LEU A 10 -8.00 21.00 -3.41
C LEU A 10 -8.80 22.31 -3.48
N GLY A 11 -8.41 23.32 -2.71
CA GLY A 11 -9.10 24.59 -2.57
C GLY A 11 -10.14 24.57 -1.46
N GLY A 12 -10.51 25.77 -0.98
CA GLY A 12 -11.49 25.91 0.09
C GLY A 12 -11.03 25.38 1.46
N GLY A 13 -9.73 25.21 1.66
CA GLY A 13 -9.14 24.66 2.88
C GLY A 13 -9.16 23.13 2.97
N LEU A 14 -9.52 22.45 1.89
CA LEU A 14 -9.53 20.98 1.84
C LEU A 14 -8.15 20.45 1.45
N ILE A 15 -7.40 19.99 2.45
CA ILE A 15 -6.09 19.38 2.26
C ILE A 15 -6.22 17.86 2.27
N VAL A 16 -5.75 17.22 1.21
CA VAL A 16 -5.85 15.77 1.00
C VAL A 16 -4.47 15.17 0.77
N SER A 17 -4.21 14.08 1.48
CA SER A 17 -3.05 13.23 1.26
C SER A 17 -3.45 12.04 0.41
N SER A 18 -2.67 11.76 -0.63
CA SER A 18 -2.93 10.71 -1.60
C SER A 18 -1.74 9.78 -1.72
N LEU A 19 -2.00 8.52 -2.07
CA LEU A 19 -1.00 7.49 -2.30
C LEU A 19 -1.37 6.74 -3.59
N PHE A 20 -0.50 6.75 -4.59
CA PHE A 20 -0.75 6.13 -5.88
C PHE A 20 0.53 5.61 -6.54
N ALA A 21 0.35 4.71 -7.51
CA ALA A 21 1.44 4.15 -8.31
C ALA A 21 1.41 4.70 -9.74
N GLU A 22 2.56 5.03 -10.30
CA GLU A 22 2.73 5.47 -11.70
C GLU A 22 3.67 4.51 -12.45
N ASN A 23 3.36 4.21 -13.71
CA ASN A 23 4.28 3.48 -14.59
C ASN A 23 5.35 4.42 -15.19
N CYS A 24 6.26 3.89 -16.00
CA CYS A 24 7.34 4.67 -16.62
C CYS A 24 6.86 5.80 -17.56
N ARG A 25 5.58 5.80 -17.94
CA ARG A 25 4.96 6.84 -18.78
C ARG A 25 4.18 7.87 -17.94
N GLY A 26 4.24 7.80 -16.62
CA GLY A 26 3.47 8.65 -15.71
C GLY A 26 1.99 8.32 -15.64
N ALA A 27 1.55 7.17 -16.14
CA ALA A 27 0.15 6.75 -16.04
C ALA A 27 -0.08 5.95 -14.76
N VAL A 28 -1.21 6.19 -14.08
CA VAL A 28 -1.56 5.54 -12.81
C VAL A 28 -1.79 4.03 -13.02
N VAL A 29 -1.12 3.21 -12.21
CA VAL A 29 -1.27 1.74 -12.19
C VAL A 29 -2.44 1.36 -11.29
N ARG A 30 -3.65 1.31 -11.88
CA ARG A 30 -4.91 1.11 -11.15
C ARG A 30 -4.93 -0.13 -10.27
N THR A 31 -4.38 -1.27 -10.71
CA THR A 31 -4.37 -2.50 -9.89
C THR A 31 -3.61 -2.33 -8.57
N VAL A 32 -2.50 -1.58 -8.58
CA VAL A 32 -1.70 -1.33 -7.38
C VAL A 32 -2.36 -0.21 -6.55
N THR A 33 -2.78 0.86 -7.21
CA THR A 33 -3.42 2.00 -6.53
C THR A 33 -4.73 1.62 -5.85
N ASP A 34 -5.66 0.99 -6.56
CA ASP A 34 -7.03 0.70 -6.09
C ASP A 34 -7.11 -0.49 -5.11
N PHE A 35 -6.01 -1.20 -4.85
CA PHE A 35 -6.01 -2.35 -3.92
C PHE A 35 -4.95 -2.16 -2.84
N LEU A 36 -3.68 -2.25 -3.21
CA LEU A 36 -2.59 -2.18 -2.25
C LEU A 36 -2.48 -0.80 -1.62
N LEU A 37 -2.42 0.26 -2.43
CA LEU A 37 -2.17 1.60 -1.91
C LEU A 37 -3.40 2.17 -1.20
N GLU A 38 -4.60 1.85 -1.68
CA GLU A 38 -5.83 2.17 -0.97
C GLU A 38 -5.82 1.52 0.43
N PHE A 39 -5.49 0.23 0.54
CA PHE A 39 -5.31 -0.45 1.83
C PHE A 39 -4.24 0.22 2.70
N VAL A 40 -3.05 0.49 2.14
CA VAL A 40 -1.95 1.13 2.90
C VAL A 40 -2.33 2.51 3.40
N SER A 41 -3.08 3.28 2.60
CA SER A 41 -3.49 4.65 2.96
C SER A 41 -4.45 4.71 4.15
N GLU A 42 -5.14 3.62 4.44
CA GLU A 42 -6.07 3.50 5.56
C GLU A 42 -5.39 3.07 6.88
N LEU A 43 -4.14 2.59 6.81
CA LEU A 43 -3.39 2.17 7.99
C LEU A 43 -3.00 3.38 8.86
N SER A 44 -3.18 3.24 10.17
CA SER A 44 -2.57 4.15 11.15
C SER A 44 -1.05 3.94 11.24
N LEU A 45 -0.31 4.88 11.84
CA LEU A 45 1.14 4.70 12.06
C LEU A 45 1.47 3.46 12.90
N SER A 46 0.65 3.13 13.89
CA SER A 46 0.79 1.90 14.66
C SER A 46 0.54 0.65 13.81
N ASP A 47 -0.44 0.68 12.91
CA ASP A 47 -0.73 -0.45 12.03
C ASP A 47 0.37 -0.62 10.99
N LEU A 48 0.90 0.48 10.43
CA LEU A 48 2.08 0.46 9.55
C LEU A 48 3.27 -0.22 10.23
N ALA A 49 3.57 0.16 11.47
CA ALA A 49 4.65 -0.47 12.24
C ALA A 49 4.39 -1.95 12.52
N SER A 50 3.13 -2.33 12.77
CA SER A 50 2.73 -3.73 12.95
C SER A 50 2.95 -4.56 11.68
N VAL A 51 2.46 -4.08 10.52
CA VAL A 51 2.65 -4.73 9.22
C VAL A 51 4.14 -4.89 8.92
N GLU A 52 4.94 -3.84 9.05
CA GLU A 52 6.38 -3.93 8.82
C GLU A 52 7.07 -4.91 9.78
N GLY A 53 6.65 -4.92 11.05
CA GLY A 53 7.12 -5.90 12.04
C GLY A 53 6.86 -7.33 11.58
N MET A 54 5.68 -7.61 11.02
CA MET A 54 5.35 -8.91 10.45
C MET A 54 6.19 -9.22 9.20
N LEU A 55 6.32 -8.27 8.27
CA LEU A 55 7.13 -8.44 7.06
C LEU A 55 8.62 -8.63 7.39
N SER A 56 9.13 -8.08 8.49
CA SER A 56 10.53 -8.28 8.92
C SER A 56 10.83 -9.70 9.40
N ARG A 57 9.77 -10.46 9.73
CA ARG A 57 9.85 -11.85 10.21
C ARG A 57 9.45 -12.84 9.14
N GLU A 58 9.47 -12.46 7.86
CA GLU A 58 9.04 -13.29 6.72
C GLU A 58 9.65 -14.70 6.74
N SER A 59 10.94 -14.82 7.11
CA SER A 59 11.67 -16.09 7.15
C SER A 59 11.28 -17.00 8.33
N GLN A 60 10.47 -16.48 9.26
CA GLN A 60 9.98 -17.17 10.46
C GLN A 60 8.48 -17.46 10.38
N LEU A 61 7.82 -17.04 9.31
CA LEU A 61 6.40 -17.29 9.12
C LEU A 61 6.23 -18.78 8.79
N ASP A 62 5.53 -19.49 9.67
CA ASP A 62 5.10 -20.87 9.41
C ASP A 62 4.15 -20.86 8.20
N GLY A 63 4.38 -21.78 7.27
CA GLY A 63 3.65 -21.80 6.01
C GLY A 63 2.13 -21.78 6.17
N GLY A 64 1.45 -20.98 5.36
CA GLY A 64 0.00 -20.80 5.37
C GLY A 64 -0.43 -19.36 5.08
N ASP A 65 -1.73 -19.13 5.22
CA ASP A 65 -2.35 -17.80 5.13
C ASP A 65 -2.47 -17.21 6.54
N ILE A 66 -1.79 -16.09 6.77
CA ILE A 66 -1.68 -15.40 8.06
C ILE A 66 -2.49 -14.09 7.97
N PRO A 67 -3.64 -13.98 8.65
CA PRO A 67 -4.46 -12.78 8.59
C PRO A 67 -3.71 -11.58 9.17
N LEU A 68 -3.83 -10.42 8.50
CA LEU A 68 -3.27 -9.16 8.96
C LEU A 68 -4.36 -8.24 9.50
N PHE A 69 -5.27 -7.81 8.63
CA PHE A 69 -6.28 -6.80 8.94
C PHE A 69 -7.58 -7.06 8.18
N GLU A 70 -8.67 -6.64 8.81
CA GLU A 70 -9.95 -6.41 8.17
C GLU A 70 -10.33 -4.96 8.45
N MET A 71 -10.44 -4.13 7.41
CA MET A 71 -10.83 -2.73 7.54
C MET A 71 -11.67 -2.30 6.34
N ASN A 72 -12.75 -1.56 6.59
CA ASN A 72 -13.59 -0.98 5.53
C ASN A 72 -13.93 -1.97 4.41
N GLY A 73 -14.29 -3.21 4.76
CA GLY A 73 -14.61 -4.29 3.81
C GLY A 73 -13.44 -4.77 2.95
N LYS A 74 -12.21 -4.49 3.36
CA LYS A 74 -10.98 -5.06 2.80
C LYS A 74 -10.39 -6.03 3.79
N THR A 75 -9.98 -7.18 3.28
CA THR A 75 -9.31 -8.22 4.07
C THR A 75 -7.93 -8.43 3.51
N ALA A 76 -6.91 -8.30 4.37
CA ALA A 76 -5.52 -8.46 4.01
C ALA A 76 -4.87 -9.60 4.80
N TRP A 77 -4.10 -10.45 4.12
CA TRP A 77 -3.36 -11.55 4.75
C TRP A 77 -2.05 -11.84 4.02
N ILE A 78 -1.08 -12.36 4.75
CA ILE A 78 0.18 -12.84 4.19
C ILE A 78 0.01 -14.30 3.77
N ARG A 79 0.40 -14.64 2.55
CA ARG A 79 0.61 -16.02 2.16
C ARG A 79 2.09 -16.36 2.20
N THR A 80 2.39 -17.44 2.90
CA THR A 80 3.71 -18.06 2.92
C THR A 80 3.55 -19.52 2.49
N GLN A 81 3.81 -19.83 1.23
CA GLN A 81 3.70 -21.20 0.73
C GLN A 81 5.08 -21.75 0.41
N SER A 82 5.36 -22.98 0.86
CA SER A 82 6.62 -23.66 0.53
C SER A 82 6.80 -23.72 -0.99
N GLY A 83 7.94 -23.22 -1.47
CA GLY A 83 8.28 -23.17 -2.90
C GLY A 83 7.80 -21.92 -3.66
N PHE A 84 7.11 -20.99 -3.00
CA PHE A 84 6.71 -19.71 -3.60
C PHE A 84 7.22 -18.52 -2.78
N PRO A 85 7.51 -17.37 -3.42
CA PRO A 85 7.80 -16.13 -2.70
C PRO A 85 6.63 -15.73 -1.80
N PRO A 86 6.88 -15.19 -0.59
CA PRO A 86 5.81 -14.68 0.24
C PRO A 86 5.15 -13.46 -0.42
N ALA A 87 3.83 -13.35 -0.25
CA ALA A 87 3.05 -12.29 -0.86
C ALA A 87 1.96 -11.78 0.06
N LEU A 88 1.59 -10.51 -0.12
CA LEU A 88 0.43 -9.91 0.52
C LEU A 88 -0.77 -10.10 -0.40
N LEU A 89 -1.85 -10.62 0.16
CA LEU A 89 -3.13 -10.71 -0.50
C LEU A 89 -4.06 -9.65 0.05
N VAL A 90 -4.73 -8.93 -0.84
CA VAL A 90 -5.77 -7.95 -0.50
C VAL A 90 -7.03 -8.31 -1.27
N ALA A 91 -8.09 -8.64 -0.54
CA ALA A 91 -9.45 -8.75 -1.05
C ALA A 91 -10.23 -7.48 -0.71
N ASN A 92 -11.08 -7.01 -1.62
CA ASN A 92 -11.97 -5.87 -1.39
C ASN A 92 -13.41 -6.31 -1.69
N GLU A 93 -14.22 -6.44 -0.64
CA GLU A 93 -15.61 -6.91 -0.71
C GLU A 93 -16.55 -5.89 -1.36
N TYR A 94 -16.16 -4.61 -1.41
CA TYR A 94 -16.95 -3.53 -2.01
C TYR A 94 -16.68 -3.29 -3.50
N ALA A 95 -15.74 -4.02 -4.11
CA ALA A 95 -15.44 -3.95 -5.54
C ALA A 95 -15.52 -5.33 -6.23
N PRO A 96 -16.69 -6.00 -6.21
CA PRO A 96 -16.89 -7.29 -6.87
C PRO A 96 -16.74 -7.22 -8.41
N ASP A 97 -16.88 -6.03 -8.99
CA ASP A 97 -16.68 -5.72 -10.41
C ASP A 97 -15.21 -5.50 -10.80
N LYS A 98 -14.32 -5.29 -9.83
CA LYS A 98 -12.85 -5.17 -10.02
C LYS A 98 -12.09 -6.43 -9.64
N SER A 99 -12.79 -7.45 -9.18
CA SER A 99 -12.25 -8.78 -8.93
C SER A 99 -12.62 -9.67 -10.11
N ASP A 100 -11.62 -10.31 -10.73
CA ASP A 100 -11.82 -11.15 -11.92
C ASP A 100 -12.79 -12.29 -11.60
N VAL A 101 -14.04 -12.19 -12.08
CA VAL A 101 -15.11 -13.21 -12.21
C VAL A 101 -15.47 -14.05 -10.96
N ASP A 102 -14.65 -14.06 -9.90
CA ASP A 102 -14.67 -15.00 -8.76
C ASP A 102 -14.26 -14.35 -7.41
N ALA A 103 -14.24 -13.01 -7.29
CA ALA A 103 -13.85 -12.32 -6.04
C ALA A 103 -12.40 -12.64 -5.55
N ALA A 104 -11.52 -13.09 -6.46
CA ALA A 104 -10.17 -13.51 -6.08
C ALA A 104 -9.32 -12.33 -5.56
N PRO A 105 -8.60 -12.52 -4.44
CA PRO A 105 -7.72 -11.49 -3.89
C PRO A 105 -6.61 -11.10 -4.86
N LYS A 106 -6.17 -9.85 -4.81
CA LYS A 106 -4.98 -9.39 -5.56
C LYS A 106 -3.73 -9.65 -4.73
N GLU A 107 -2.72 -10.20 -5.39
CA GLU A 107 -1.45 -10.60 -4.79
C GLU A 107 -0.35 -9.58 -5.10
N PHE A 108 0.43 -9.20 -4.10
CA PHE A 108 1.49 -8.21 -4.18
C PHE A 108 2.77 -8.75 -3.52
N ASP A 109 3.91 -8.58 -4.17
CA ASP A 109 5.19 -8.99 -3.62
C ASP A 109 5.59 -8.08 -2.43
N PHE A 110 6.37 -8.63 -1.50
CA PHE A 110 6.78 -7.90 -0.30
C PHE A 110 7.68 -6.71 -0.59
N GLY A 111 8.39 -6.66 -1.72
CA GLY A 111 9.18 -5.49 -2.11
C GLY A 111 8.29 -4.29 -2.38
N LEU A 112 7.22 -4.51 -3.14
CA LEU A 112 6.21 -3.50 -3.45
C LEU A 112 5.45 -3.05 -2.18
N VAL A 113 5.10 -4.00 -1.31
CA VAL A 113 4.43 -3.69 -0.03
C VAL A 113 5.33 -2.83 0.85
N ARG A 114 6.61 -3.19 1.04
CA ARG A 114 7.57 -2.40 1.82
C ARG A 114 7.79 -1.00 1.25
N ALA A 115 7.92 -0.86 -0.07
CA ALA A 115 8.02 0.44 -0.71
C ALA A 115 6.79 1.31 -0.43
N SER A 116 5.60 0.72 -0.48
CA SER A 116 4.33 1.41 -0.22
C SER A 116 4.21 1.88 1.23
N LEU A 117 4.53 1.00 2.19
CA LEU A 117 4.53 1.33 3.62
C LEU A 117 5.53 2.45 3.93
N SER A 118 6.75 2.37 3.37
CA SER A 118 7.79 3.37 3.57
C SER A 118 7.38 4.74 3.06
N VAL A 119 6.88 4.83 1.83
CA VAL A 119 6.48 6.12 1.23
C VAL A 119 5.31 6.74 2.00
N TRP A 120 4.33 5.93 2.39
CA TRP A 120 3.20 6.42 3.18
C TRP A 120 3.62 6.87 4.58
N ARG A 121 4.46 6.09 5.27
CA ARG A 121 5.02 6.46 6.57
C ARG A 121 5.70 7.82 6.50
N SER A 122 6.57 8.05 5.53
CA SER A 122 7.30 9.32 5.42
C SER A 122 6.35 10.52 5.32
N LEU A 123 5.26 10.41 4.55
CA LEU A 123 4.25 11.45 4.50
C LEU A 123 3.54 11.62 5.85
N ARG A 124 3.12 10.52 6.50
CA ARG A 124 2.42 10.56 7.79
C ARG A 124 3.28 11.15 8.92
N GLU A 125 4.58 10.85 8.93
CA GLU A 125 5.54 11.43 9.87
C GLU A 125 5.73 12.93 9.62
N ALA A 126 5.87 13.34 8.36
CA ALA A 126 5.95 14.76 8.00
C ALA A 126 4.67 15.53 8.38
N GLU A 127 3.48 14.94 8.15
CA GLU A 127 2.21 15.52 8.58
C GLU A 127 2.11 15.68 10.10
N LEU A 128 2.69 14.75 10.89
CA LEU A 128 2.74 14.88 12.34
C LEU A 128 3.70 15.96 12.80
N GLU A 129 4.85 16.09 12.15
CA GLU A 129 5.89 17.04 12.54
C GLU A 129 5.52 18.48 12.16
N PHE A 130 5.05 18.69 10.93
CA PHE A 130 4.85 20.02 10.35
C PHE A 130 3.38 20.42 10.22
N GLY A 131 2.45 19.50 10.48
CA GLY A 131 1.04 19.66 10.14
C GLY A 131 0.79 19.52 8.64
N ARG A 132 -0.45 19.23 8.26
CA ARG A 132 -0.84 19.06 6.84
C ARG A 132 -0.57 20.29 5.99
N GLU A 133 -0.80 21.49 6.53
CA GLU A 133 -0.52 22.76 5.85
C GLU A 133 0.97 22.93 5.52
N GLY A 134 1.85 22.48 6.42
CA GLY A 134 3.30 22.55 6.24
C GLY A 134 3.86 21.60 5.19
N VAL A 135 3.07 20.59 4.77
CA VAL A 135 3.49 19.59 3.78
C VAL A 135 2.77 19.70 2.44
N ILE A 136 1.89 20.70 2.25
CA ILE A 136 1.23 20.94 0.96
C ILE A 136 2.27 21.08 -0.16
N GLY A 137 2.06 20.37 -1.25
CA GLY A 137 2.97 20.33 -2.41
C GLY A 137 4.20 19.44 -2.22
N SER A 138 4.38 18.84 -1.04
CA SER A 138 5.43 17.85 -0.82
C SER A 138 5.10 16.54 -1.52
N ARG A 139 6.13 15.92 -2.08
CA ARG A 139 6.04 14.64 -2.80
C ARG A 139 7.11 13.69 -2.29
N PHE A 140 6.66 12.55 -1.79
CA PHE A 140 7.50 11.43 -1.33
C PHE A 140 7.36 10.31 -2.34
N GLU A 141 8.46 9.80 -2.86
CA GLU A 141 8.41 8.75 -3.88
C GLU A 141 9.54 7.75 -3.79
N ILE A 142 9.24 6.50 -4.16
CA ILE A 142 10.20 5.42 -4.34
C ILE A 142 9.98 4.80 -5.72
N VAL A 143 11.08 4.54 -6.43
CA VAL A 143 11.05 3.72 -7.64
C VAL A 143 11.06 2.26 -7.19
N HIS A 144 9.99 1.54 -7.50
CA HIS A 144 9.91 0.10 -7.38
C HIS A 144 10.07 -0.49 -8.79
N GLU A 145 11.24 -1.06 -9.07
CA GLU A 145 11.48 -1.78 -10.30
C GLU A 145 10.95 -3.21 -10.13
N PRO A 146 9.83 -3.59 -10.77
CA PRO A 146 9.61 -5.00 -11.01
C PRO A 146 10.69 -5.47 -11.99
N ASP A 147 11.21 -6.69 -11.82
CA ASP A 147 12.12 -7.31 -12.77
C ASP A 147 11.56 -7.13 -14.20
N SER A 148 12.25 -6.34 -15.03
CA SER A 148 11.92 -5.93 -16.42
C SER A 148 11.07 -4.64 -16.58
N CYS A 149 11.76 -3.52 -16.86
CA CYS A 149 11.24 -2.49 -17.78
C CYS A 149 11.59 -2.84 -19.23
#